data_AF-A0AA96WLD0-F1
#
_entry.id   AF-A0AA96WLD0-F1
#
_cell.length_a   1.000
_cell.length_b   1.000
_cell.length_c   1.000
_cell.angle_alpha   90.00
_cell.angle_beta   90.00
_cell.angle_gamma   90.00
#
_symmetry.space_group_name_H-M   'P 1'
#
loop_
_entity.id
_entity.type
_entity.pdbx_description
1 polymer ?
#
loop_
_entity_poly.entity_id
_entity_poly.type
_entity_poly.pdbx_seq_one_letter_code
_entity_poly.pdbx_strand_id
1 'polypeptide(L)'
;MTVSFSSTVPSSQDAGFQANAVLFITDLKSNSFLSDQWSTLLVKMNDAVQQAKQAGESSDQIQKVYQQALQAADNFLANNGYNTTAAVVLNMLKSPFYQEYLQDTAPNDASDRFVQTLLTSTTIYKAWQGLLKNVVQGQATTPQLDAFLHQHGFQCSYLQVNASFVKMRNHNMNYWAGSYTDTVLTDADGKTQKGPLVVIYGNYKFSLDHDMPDRHMNKLQYDNSVLTWQADMLVKYAGKLTFSEITLATAQDAYTGPFFSGTLTYAEDDPINNRKQGDVLQITGRLHELSSDDISHRLPANEDPSLLSQILKWINYALLGMFILKMLVSIGKKYTSFKDFEADSDEAFGDKLSDASSRAEQGAKDIEEIGESPFRQLDFKGSDMLKDLEYKKSIAPVEEQAALEQQIAEQQTSENDFDQQPEQEADPEGEGWASDLEDVISAL
;
A
#
# COMPACT_ATOMS: atom_id res chain seq x y z
N MET A 1 -40.78 -23.50 -3.62
CA MET A 1 -39.76 -24.50 -3.26
C MET A 1 -38.68 -23.76 -2.51
N THR A 2 -38.56 -24.01 -1.21
CA THR A 2 -37.54 -23.44 -0.34
C THR A 2 -36.22 -24.15 -0.63
N VAL A 3 -35.24 -23.43 -1.17
CA VAL A 3 -33.88 -23.94 -1.35
C VAL A 3 -33.18 -23.87 0.00
N SER A 4 -32.86 -25.04 0.55
CA SER A 4 -32.04 -25.21 1.74
C SER A 4 -30.58 -25.04 1.33
N PHE A 5 -29.90 -24.05 1.89
CA PHE A 5 -28.44 -23.97 1.84
C PHE A 5 -27.87 -25.01 2.81
N SER A 6 -27.42 -26.12 2.25
CA SER A 6 -26.70 -27.17 2.97
C SER A 6 -25.28 -26.69 3.27
N SER A 7 -24.91 -26.71 4.55
CA SER A 7 -23.56 -26.45 5.06
C SER A 7 -22.62 -27.62 4.73
N THR A 8 -22.29 -27.79 3.44
CA THR A 8 -21.27 -28.75 3.00
C THR A 8 -19.90 -28.09 3.01
N VAL A 9 -18.94 -28.80 3.62
CA VAL A 9 -17.50 -28.54 3.62
C VAL A 9 -17.04 -28.00 2.26
N PRO A 10 -16.26 -26.90 2.21
CA PRO A 10 -15.84 -26.33 0.95
C PRO A 10 -14.91 -27.32 0.21
N SER A 11 -15.15 -27.49 -1.09
CA SER A 11 -14.25 -28.20 -2.00
C SER A 11 -12.86 -27.53 -2.00
N SER A 12 -11.79 -28.23 -2.39
CA SER A 12 -10.42 -27.67 -2.40
C SER A 12 -10.25 -26.40 -3.26
N GLN A 13 -11.14 -26.14 -4.22
CA GLN A 13 -11.19 -24.87 -4.97
C GLN A 13 -11.67 -23.70 -4.10
N ASP A 14 -12.49 -23.95 -3.08
CA ASP A 14 -13.11 -22.90 -2.28
C ASP A 14 -12.11 -22.24 -1.32
N ALA A 15 -11.12 -22.98 -0.80
CA ALA A 15 -10.10 -22.41 0.09
C ALA A 15 -9.17 -21.43 -0.64
N GLY A 16 -8.73 -21.80 -1.86
CA GLY A 16 -7.93 -20.92 -2.72
C GLY A 16 -8.69 -19.66 -3.14
N PHE A 17 -9.98 -19.79 -3.49
CA PHE A 17 -10.82 -18.65 -3.86
C PHE A 17 -11.08 -17.71 -2.68
N GLN A 18 -11.31 -18.27 -1.49
CA GLN A 18 -11.47 -17.47 -0.26
C GLN A 18 -10.18 -16.72 0.09
N ALA A 19 -9.02 -17.39 0.04
CA ALA A 19 -7.74 -16.72 0.29
C ALA A 19 -7.45 -15.61 -0.73
N ASN A 20 -7.74 -15.82 -2.02
CA ASN A 20 -7.63 -14.76 -3.03
C ASN A 20 -8.62 -13.62 -2.78
N ALA A 21 -9.82 -13.90 -2.25
CA ALA A 21 -10.78 -12.86 -1.88
C ALA A 21 -10.29 -12.03 -0.67
N VAL A 22 -9.76 -12.67 0.38
CA VAL A 22 -9.15 -11.95 1.51
C VAL A 22 -7.94 -11.13 1.04
N LEU A 23 -7.11 -11.69 0.16
CA LEU A 23 -5.97 -10.97 -0.42
C LEU A 23 -6.44 -9.73 -1.19
N PHE A 24 -7.45 -9.87 -2.05
CA PHE A 24 -8.06 -8.74 -2.76
C PHE A 24 -8.55 -7.66 -1.79
N ILE A 25 -9.32 -8.03 -0.77
CA ILE A 25 -9.82 -7.11 0.25
C ILE A 25 -8.67 -6.43 1.02
N THR A 26 -7.60 -7.18 1.31
CA THR A 26 -6.40 -6.64 1.95
C THR A 26 -5.69 -5.63 1.06
N ASP A 27 -5.62 -5.91 -0.24
CA ASP A 27 -4.98 -5.03 -1.22
C ASP A 27 -5.77 -3.75 -1.43
N LEU A 28 -7.11 -3.79 -1.43
CA LEU A 28 -7.95 -2.58 -1.50
C LEU A 28 -7.58 -1.55 -0.41
N LYS A 29 -7.17 -2.00 0.78
CA LYS A 29 -6.74 -1.12 1.88
C LYS A 29 -5.39 -0.44 1.67
N SER A 30 -4.52 -1.03 0.86
CA SER A 30 -3.14 -0.55 0.64
C SER A 30 -2.87 -0.05 -0.77
N ASN A 31 -3.81 -0.26 -1.68
CA ASN A 31 -3.76 0.17 -3.07
C ASN A 31 -5.01 1.00 -3.37
N SER A 32 -4.92 2.31 -3.15
CA SER A 32 -6.02 3.23 -3.38
C SER A 32 -6.45 3.26 -4.84
N PHE A 33 -5.52 3.05 -5.79
CA PHE A 33 -5.86 2.98 -7.21
C PHE A 33 -6.77 1.78 -7.53
N LEU A 34 -6.44 0.59 -7.02
CA LEU A 34 -7.27 -0.60 -7.14
C LEU A 34 -8.63 -0.38 -6.44
N SER A 35 -8.61 0.23 -5.26
CA SER A 35 -9.82 0.60 -4.51
C SER A 35 -10.74 1.50 -5.34
N ASP A 36 -10.23 2.62 -5.87
CA ASP A 36 -11.02 3.57 -6.66
C ASP A 36 -11.62 2.92 -7.91
N GLN A 37 -10.85 2.06 -8.59
CA GLN A 37 -11.35 1.32 -9.75
C GLN A 37 -12.44 0.32 -9.39
N TRP A 38 -12.27 -0.39 -8.27
CA TRP A 38 -13.28 -1.32 -7.76
C TRP A 38 -14.56 -0.59 -7.34
N SER A 39 -14.46 0.49 -6.56
CA SER A 39 -15.60 1.35 -6.18
C SER A 39 -16.36 1.84 -7.43
N THR A 40 -15.63 2.36 -8.41
CA THR A 40 -16.22 2.86 -9.66
C THR A 40 -16.97 1.76 -10.42
N LEU A 41 -16.43 0.54 -10.42
CA LEU A 41 -17.09 -0.60 -11.05
C LEU A 41 -18.37 -0.97 -10.31
N LEU A 42 -18.33 -1.01 -8.98
CA LEU A 42 -19.49 -1.33 -8.15
C LEU A 42 -20.62 -0.31 -8.30
N VAL A 43 -20.31 0.99 -8.32
CA VAL A 43 -21.29 2.06 -8.59
C VAL A 43 -21.97 1.84 -9.94
N LYS A 44 -21.19 1.58 -11.00
CA LYS A 44 -21.74 1.30 -12.34
C LYS A 44 -22.64 0.06 -12.37
N MET A 45 -22.27 -0.98 -11.63
CA MET A 45 -23.07 -2.19 -11.50
C MET A 45 -24.40 -1.90 -10.80
N ASN A 46 -24.37 -1.16 -9.69
CA ASN A 46 -25.58 -0.78 -8.96
C ASN A 46 -26.49 0.11 -9.83
N ASP A 47 -25.94 1.15 -10.46
CA ASP A 47 -26.68 2.04 -11.35
C ASP A 47 -27.39 1.28 -12.48
N ALA A 48 -26.70 0.32 -13.11
CA ALA A 48 -27.29 -0.50 -14.18
C ALA A 48 -28.48 -1.32 -13.67
N VAL A 49 -28.37 -1.93 -12.49
CA VAL A 49 -29.44 -2.71 -11.87
C VAL A 49 -30.61 -1.81 -11.46
N GLN A 50 -30.36 -0.64 -10.88
CA GLN A 50 -31.40 0.30 -10.49
C GLN A 50 -32.14 0.89 -11.69
N GLN A 51 -31.42 1.20 -12.77
CA GLN A 51 -32.04 1.67 -14.02
C GLN A 51 -32.98 0.61 -14.62
N ALA A 52 -32.57 -0.67 -14.62
CA ALA A 52 -33.41 -1.77 -15.08
C ALA A 52 -34.70 -1.90 -14.24
N LYS A 53 -34.58 -1.81 -12.91
CA LYS A 53 -35.74 -1.82 -11.99
C LYS A 53 -36.67 -0.63 -12.27
N GLN A 54 -36.12 0.57 -12.40
CA GLN A 54 -36.89 1.81 -12.61
C GLN A 54 -37.57 1.85 -13.99
N ALA A 55 -36.96 1.24 -15.01
CA ALA A 55 -37.55 1.09 -16.34
C ALA A 55 -38.71 0.08 -16.39
N GLY A 56 -38.99 -0.62 -15.28
CA GLY A 56 -40.04 -1.64 -15.21
C GLY A 56 -39.71 -2.91 -15.99
N GLU A 57 -38.42 -3.22 -16.12
CA GLU A 57 -37.98 -4.45 -16.78
C GLU A 57 -38.51 -5.69 -16.05
N SER A 58 -38.68 -6.80 -16.78
CA SER A 58 -39.10 -8.07 -16.20
C SER A 58 -38.01 -8.65 -15.29
N SER A 59 -38.40 -9.55 -14.38
CA SER A 59 -37.47 -10.23 -13.48
C SER A 59 -36.32 -10.94 -14.23
N ASP A 60 -36.59 -11.51 -15.40
CA ASP A 60 -35.59 -12.20 -16.22
C ASP A 60 -34.57 -11.22 -16.83
N GLN A 61 -35.02 -10.01 -17.19
CA GLN A 61 -34.15 -8.95 -17.72
C GLN A 61 -33.27 -8.37 -16.62
N ILE A 62 -33.85 -8.10 -15.44
CA ILE A 62 -33.09 -7.64 -14.26
C ILE A 62 -32.04 -8.69 -13.87
N GLN A 63 -32.40 -9.98 -13.86
CA GLN A 63 -31.45 -11.06 -13.60
C GLN A 63 -30.32 -11.08 -14.63
N LYS A 64 -30.59 -10.81 -15.90
CA LYS A 64 -29.57 -10.75 -16.94
C LYS A 64 -28.61 -9.57 -16.73
N VAL A 65 -29.12 -8.39 -16.38
CA VAL A 65 -28.29 -7.22 -16.03
C VAL A 65 -27.39 -7.55 -14.84
N TYR A 66 -27.96 -8.22 -13.83
CA TYR A 66 -27.22 -8.66 -12.66
C TYR A 66 -26.06 -9.61 -13.02
N GLN A 67 -26.29 -10.61 -13.85
CA GLN A 67 -25.26 -11.54 -14.31
C GLN A 67 -24.16 -10.85 -15.14
N GLN A 68 -24.53 -9.87 -15.96
CA GLN A 68 -23.55 -9.07 -16.72
C GLN A 68 -22.69 -8.20 -15.81
N ALA A 69 -23.29 -7.62 -14.77
CA ALA A 69 -22.57 -6.86 -13.75
C ALA A 69 -21.57 -7.75 -13.00
N LEU A 70 -21.99 -8.93 -12.54
CA LEU A 70 -21.08 -9.89 -11.90
C LEU A 70 -19.94 -10.33 -12.82
N GLN A 71 -20.22 -10.61 -14.09
CA GLN A 71 -19.18 -10.97 -15.06
C GLN A 71 -18.16 -9.84 -15.27
N ALA A 72 -18.58 -8.57 -15.22
CA ALA A 72 -17.67 -7.43 -15.31
C ALA A 72 -16.73 -7.37 -14.09
N ALA A 73 -17.25 -7.65 -12.90
CA ALA A 73 -16.46 -7.76 -11.67
C ALA A 73 -15.52 -8.99 -11.67
N ASP A 74 -15.96 -10.14 -12.16
CA ASP A 74 -15.11 -11.32 -12.33
C ASP A 74 -13.95 -11.04 -13.31
N ASN A 75 -14.25 -10.37 -14.42
CA ASN A 75 -13.21 -9.95 -15.38
C ASN A 75 -12.25 -8.94 -14.75
N PHE A 76 -12.74 -8.02 -13.92
CA PHE A 76 -11.88 -7.07 -13.20
C PHE A 76 -10.91 -7.80 -12.26
N LEU A 77 -11.41 -8.75 -11.46
CA LEU A 77 -10.59 -9.56 -10.56
C LEU A 77 -9.53 -10.36 -11.33
N ALA A 78 -9.94 -11.06 -12.38
CA ALA A 78 -9.04 -11.87 -13.21
C ALA A 78 -7.97 -11.01 -13.92
N ASN A 79 -8.35 -9.86 -14.47
CA ASN A 79 -7.40 -8.94 -15.12
C ASN A 79 -6.36 -8.40 -14.13
N ASN A 80 -6.75 -8.20 -12.87
CA ASN A 80 -5.85 -7.77 -11.80
C ASN A 80 -5.13 -8.94 -11.09
N GLY A 81 -5.22 -10.15 -11.64
CA GLY A 81 -4.44 -11.31 -11.16
C GLY A 81 -5.07 -12.06 -9.97
N TYR A 82 -6.29 -11.76 -9.57
CA TYR A 82 -6.99 -12.45 -8.49
C TYR A 82 -7.74 -13.68 -9.00
N ASN A 83 -7.40 -14.86 -8.47
CA ASN A 83 -8.07 -16.12 -8.80
C ASN A 83 -9.24 -16.35 -7.84
N THR A 84 -10.30 -15.58 -8.02
CA THR A 84 -11.55 -15.65 -7.24
C THR A 84 -12.70 -15.08 -8.05
N THR A 85 -13.91 -15.04 -7.48
CA THR A 85 -15.09 -14.45 -8.12
C THR A 85 -15.65 -13.29 -7.30
N ALA A 86 -16.35 -12.39 -7.97
CA ALA A 86 -17.07 -11.29 -7.35
C ALA A 86 -18.06 -11.82 -6.31
N ALA A 87 -18.73 -12.95 -6.58
CA ALA A 87 -19.64 -13.56 -5.62
C ALA A 87 -18.94 -13.97 -4.31
N VAL A 88 -17.72 -14.53 -4.37
CA VAL A 88 -16.95 -14.90 -3.18
C VAL A 88 -16.52 -13.65 -2.40
N VAL A 89 -16.00 -12.63 -3.08
CA VAL A 89 -15.61 -11.35 -2.47
C VAL A 89 -16.80 -10.69 -1.78
N LEU A 90 -17.91 -10.51 -2.50
CA LEU A 90 -19.11 -9.85 -1.98
C LEU A 90 -19.75 -10.62 -0.82
N ASN A 91 -19.76 -11.96 -0.86
CA ASN A 91 -20.25 -12.75 0.27
C ASN A 91 -19.33 -12.67 1.49
N MET A 92 -18.02 -12.58 1.28
CA MET A 92 -17.05 -12.42 2.35
C MET A 92 -17.23 -11.09 3.08
N LEU A 93 -17.46 -9.99 2.34
CA LEU A 93 -17.72 -8.68 2.92
C LEU A 93 -18.98 -8.63 3.81
N LYS A 94 -19.98 -9.48 3.56
CA LYS A 94 -21.18 -9.62 4.42
C LYS A 94 -20.98 -10.50 5.64
N SER A 95 -19.94 -11.30 5.65
CA SER A 95 -19.79 -12.36 6.64
C SER A 95 -19.29 -11.78 7.97
N PRO A 96 -19.67 -12.37 9.12
CA PRO A 96 -19.09 -12.01 10.42
C PRO A 96 -17.55 -12.12 10.42
N PHE A 97 -17.00 -12.99 9.58
CA PHE A 97 -15.56 -13.10 9.37
C PHE A 97 -14.92 -11.77 8.94
N TYR A 98 -15.58 -10.92 8.14
CA TYR A 98 -14.99 -9.62 7.76
C TYR A 98 -14.85 -8.69 8.97
N GLN A 99 -15.82 -8.66 9.88
CA GLN A 99 -15.73 -7.88 11.11
C GLN A 99 -14.65 -8.42 12.06
N GLU A 100 -14.57 -9.74 12.21
CA GLU A 100 -13.50 -10.38 13.00
C GLU A 100 -12.11 -10.11 12.38
N TYR A 101 -12.01 -10.19 11.05
CA TYR A 101 -10.81 -9.87 10.29
C TYR A 101 -10.37 -8.41 10.52
N LEU A 102 -11.30 -7.46 10.50
CA LEU A 102 -11.02 -6.05 10.79
C LEU A 102 -10.43 -5.86 12.19
N GLN A 103 -11.01 -6.51 13.19
CA GLN A 103 -10.53 -6.42 14.58
C GLN A 103 -9.17 -7.10 14.77
N ASP A 104 -9.00 -8.29 14.20
CA ASP A 104 -7.77 -9.08 14.34
C ASP A 104 -6.56 -8.46 13.62
N THR A 105 -6.82 -7.67 12.58
CA THR A 105 -5.79 -6.97 11.80
C THR A 105 -5.58 -5.54 12.23
N ALA A 106 -6.37 -5.00 13.18
CA ALA A 106 -6.23 -3.62 13.61
C ALA A 106 -4.83 -3.34 14.21
N PRO A 107 -4.13 -2.27 13.78
CA PRO A 107 -2.82 -1.92 14.31
C PRO A 107 -2.90 -1.50 15.78
N ASN A 108 -1.80 -1.66 16.51
CA ASN A 108 -1.63 -1.12 17.87
C ASN A 108 -0.21 -0.57 18.06
N ASP A 109 0.04 0.10 19.20
CA ASP A 109 1.32 0.73 19.51
C ASP A 109 2.52 -0.24 19.42
N ALA A 110 2.32 -1.51 19.77
CA ALA A 110 3.37 -2.51 19.73
C ALA A 110 3.69 -2.96 18.30
N SER A 111 2.69 -3.14 17.44
CA SER A 111 2.91 -3.43 16.02
C SER A 111 3.47 -2.22 15.26
N ASP A 112 3.05 -1.01 15.63
CA ASP A 112 3.59 0.25 15.10
C ASP A 112 5.08 0.39 15.43
N ARG A 113 5.45 0.21 16.70
CA ARG A 113 6.85 0.20 17.15
C ARG A 113 7.68 -0.88 16.47
N PHE A 114 7.10 -2.06 16.25
CA PHE A 114 7.79 -3.14 15.54
C PHE A 114 8.13 -2.75 14.11
N VAL A 115 7.16 -2.22 13.35
CA VAL A 115 7.36 -1.76 11.97
C VAL A 115 8.45 -0.68 11.88
N GLN A 116 8.44 0.29 12.80
CA GLN A 116 9.49 1.31 12.89
C GLN A 116 10.87 0.68 13.17
N THR A 117 10.91 -0.34 14.02
CA THR A 117 12.13 -1.08 14.35
C THR A 117 12.67 -1.83 13.13
N LEU A 118 11.80 -2.36 12.25
CA LEU A 118 12.24 -3.06 11.04
C LEU A 118 13.07 -2.16 10.11
N LEU A 119 12.71 -0.89 10.00
CA LEU A 119 13.46 0.06 9.16
C LEU A 119 14.79 0.48 9.74
N THR A 120 15.01 0.37 11.05
CA THR A 120 16.22 0.88 11.72
C THR A 120 17.14 -0.22 12.25
N SER A 121 16.65 -1.46 12.37
CA SER A 121 17.38 -2.60 12.93
C SER A 121 17.58 -3.71 11.91
N THR A 122 18.76 -3.75 11.29
CA THR A 122 19.17 -4.81 10.36
C THR A 122 19.02 -6.20 10.98
N THR A 123 19.38 -6.35 12.26
CA THR A 123 19.34 -7.64 12.96
C THR A 123 17.92 -8.15 13.11
N ILE A 124 17.01 -7.32 13.64
CA ILE A 124 15.61 -7.73 13.85
C ILE A 124 14.96 -8.00 12.50
N TYR A 125 15.24 -7.15 11.51
CA TYR A 125 14.59 -7.24 10.23
C TYR A 125 15.04 -8.45 9.40
N LYS A 126 16.35 -8.73 9.33
CA LYS A 126 16.86 -9.96 8.69
C LYS A 126 16.29 -11.22 9.37
N ALA A 127 16.20 -11.24 10.71
CA ALA A 127 15.63 -12.36 11.45
C ALA A 127 14.12 -12.55 11.18
N TRP A 128 13.35 -11.46 11.17
CA TRP A 128 11.92 -11.48 10.85
C TRP A 128 11.64 -12.02 9.44
N GLN A 129 12.37 -11.52 8.44
CA GLN A 129 12.27 -11.98 7.05
C GLN A 129 12.64 -13.45 6.88
N GLY A 130 13.73 -13.88 7.53
CA GLY A 130 14.12 -15.29 7.54
C GLY A 130 13.02 -16.17 8.13
N LEU A 131 12.35 -15.71 9.19
CA LEU A 131 11.23 -16.44 9.78
C LEU A 131 10.00 -16.49 8.88
N LEU A 132 9.61 -15.38 8.24
CA LEU A 132 8.53 -15.35 7.24
C LEU A 132 8.79 -16.36 6.12
N LYS A 133 10.01 -16.37 5.59
CA LYS A 133 10.42 -17.35 4.58
C LYS A 133 10.29 -18.79 5.07
N ASN A 134 10.74 -19.07 6.28
CA ASN A 134 10.64 -20.42 6.84
C ASN A 134 9.18 -20.87 7.01
N VAL A 135 8.26 -19.96 7.35
CA VAL A 135 6.81 -20.27 7.43
C VAL A 135 6.27 -20.65 6.06
N VAL A 136 6.62 -19.89 5.01
CA VAL A 136 6.25 -20.17 3.63
C VAL A 136 6.80 -21.51 3.14
N GLN A 137 8.06 -21.82 3.47
CA GLN A 137 8.72 -23.06 3.08
C GLN A 137 8.26 -24.28 3.91
N GLY A 138 7.29 -24.11 4.83
CA GLY A 138 6.81 -25.17 5.71
C GLY A 138 7.85 -25.66 6.74
N GLN A 139 8.90 -24.86 6.98
CA GLN A 139 9.94 -25.11 7.97
C GLN A 139 9.62 -24.46 9.32
N ALA A 140 8.65 -23.55 9.35
CA ALA A 140 8.11 -22.89 10.53
C ALA A 140 6.58 -22.74 10.42
N THR A 141 5.96 -22.19 11.46
CA THR A 141 4.52 -22.00 11.60
C THR A 141 4.18 -20.56 11.99
N THR A 142 2.99 -20.09 11.65
CA THR A 142 2.53 -18.72 11.96
C THR A 142 2.54 -18.38 13.46
N PRO A 143 2.28 -19.30 14.43
CA PRO A 143 2.47 -18.99 15.86
C PRO A 143 3.92 -18.64 16.24
N GLN A 144 4.91 -19.08 15.45
CA GLN A 144 6.30 -18.69 15.70
C GLN A 144 6.57 -17.22 15.32
N LEU A 145 5.77 -16.63 14.43
CA LEU A 145 5.82 -15.19 14.14
C LEU A 145 5.41 -14.38 15.37
N ASP A 146 4.29 -14.75 16.00
CA ASP A 146 3.83 -14.10 17.24
C ASP A 146 4.83 -14.32 18.38
N ALA A 147 5.39 -15.54 18.49
CA ALA A 147 6.43 -15.83 19.48
C ALA A 147 7.68 -14.95 19.28
N PHE A 148 8.10 -14.71 18.04
CA PHE A 148 9.20 -13.81 17.73
C PHE A 148 8.90 -12.38 18.20
N LEU A 149 7.71 -11.85 17.90
CA LEU A 149 7.28 -10.53 18.35
C LEU A 149 7.35 -10.41 19.87
N HIS A 150 6.75 -11.37 20.59
CA HIS A 150 6.75 -11.37 22.06
C HIS A 150 8.15 -11.51 22.67
N GLN A 151 9.02 -12.38 22.10
CA GLN A 151 10.40 -12.55 22.57
C GLN A 151 11.23 -11.28 22.43
N HIS A 152 10.90 -10.43 21.44
CA HIS A 152 11.52 -9.14 21.23
C HIS A 152 10.77 -7.97 21.91
N GLY A 153 9.79 -8.26 22.77
CA GLY A 153 9.10 -7.27 23.59
C GLY A 153 7.96 -6.52 22.89
N PHE A 154 7.46 -7.03 21.77
CA PHE A 154 6.30 -6.47 21.06
C PHE A 154 5.05 -7.27 21.41
N GLN A 155 4.08 -6.63 22.06
CA GLN A 155 2.80 -7.23 22.45
C GLN A 155 1.78 -7.09 21.31
N CYS A 156 2.02 -7.79 20.21
CA CYS A 156 1.18 -7.77 19.02
C CYS A 156 1.27 -9.10 18.25
N SER A 157 0.37 -9.28 17.30
CA SER A 157 0.38 -10.42 16.37
C SER A 157 0.95 -10.04 15.00
N TYR A 158 1.36 -11.04 14.22
CA TYR A 158 1.81 -10.83 12.84
C TYR A 158 0.72 -10.22 11.95
N LEU A 159 -0.57 -10.47 12.26
CA LEU A 159 -1.70 -9.88 11.54
C LEU A 159 -1.72 -8.35 11.70
N GLN A 160 -1.44 -7.87 12.92
CA GLN A 160 -1.40 -6.44 13.24
C GLN A 160 -0.18 -5.74 12.63
N VAL A 161 0.93 -6.45 12.47
CA VAL A 161 2.14 -5.92 11.80
C VAL A 161 1.86 -5.47 10.37
N ASN A 162 1.02 -6.21 9.62
CA ASN A 162 0.66 -5.84 8.26
C ASN A 162 -0.06 -4.48 8.22
N ALA A 163 -1.08 -4.30 9.06
CA ALA A 163 -1.83 -3.05 9.12
C ALA A 163 -0.98 -1.89 9.63
N SER A 164 -0.13 -2.10 10.63
CA SER A 164 0.82 -1.10 11.11
C SER A 164 1.78 -0.65 10.01
N PHE A 165 2.21 -1.55 9.13
CA PHE A 165 3.07 -1.15 8.01
C PHE A 165 2.30 -0.32 6.98
N VAL A 166 1.05 -0.69 6.66
CA VAL A 166 0.19 0.13 5.79
C VAL A 166 -0.03 1.52 6.39
N LYS A 167 -0.38 1.59 7.69
CA LYS A 167 -0.50 2.85 8.45
C LYS A 167 0.76 3.69 8.33
N MET A 168 1.93 3.13 8.63
CA MET A 168 3.20 3.87 8.58
C MET A 168 3.56 4.34 7.16
N ARG A 169 3.31 3.51 6.15
CA ARG A 169 3.54 3.85 4.74
C ARG A 169 2.64 4.99 4.26
N ASN A 170 1.42 5.10 4.79
CA ASN A 170 0.49 6.19 4.48
C ASN A 170 0.94 7.56 5.02
N HIS A 171 1.80 7.60 6.05
CA HIS A 171 2.25 8.86 6.67
C HIS A 171 3.76 9.12 6.57
N ASN A 172 4.55 8.18 6.06
CA ASN A 172 5.99 8.34 5.88
C ASN A 172 6.45 8.03 4.44
N MET A 173 6.97 9.03 3.74
CA MET A 173 7.43 8.89 2.36
C MET A 173 8.66 8.00 2.20
N ASN A 174 9.39 7.69 3.29
CA ASN A 174 10.54 6.80 3.22
C ASN A 174 10.18 5.39 2.72
N TYR A 175 8.95 4.93 2.95
CA TYR A 175 8.46 3.64 2.43
C TYR A 175 8.21 3.65 0.91
N TRP A 176 8.24 4.84 0.31
CA TRP A 176 8.12 5.08 -1.12
C TRP A 176 9.43 5.58 -1.74
N ALA A 177 10.53 5.58 -0.96
CA ALA A 177 11.79 6.07 -1.46
C ALA A 177 12.29 5.22 -2.63
N GLY A 178 12.79 5.93 -3.63
CA GLY A 178 13.26 5.35 -4.86
C GLY A 178 13.00 6.21 -6.08
N SER A 179 13.30 5.65 -7.25
CA SER A 179 13.25 6.34 -8.53
C SER A 179 12.15 5.79 -9.40
N TYR A 180 11.29 6.67 -9.87
CA TYR A 180 10.18 6.36 -10.75
C TYR A 180 10.51 6.92 -12.13
N THR A 181 11.15 6.10 -12.96
CA THR A 181 11.74 6.51 -14.26
C THR A 181 10.76 6.43 -15.42
N ASP A 182 9.82 5.50 -15.34
CA ASP A 182 8.83 5.22 -16.40
C ASP A 182 7.55 6.01 -16.14
N THR A 183 7.68 7.33 -15.97
CA THR A 183 6.52 8.18 -15.77
C THR A 183 5.82 8.47 -17.09
N VAL A 184 4.48 8.43 -17.04
CA VAL A 184 3.62 8.71 -18.20
C VAL A 184 2.70 9.85 -17.84
N LEU A 185 2.72 10.90 -18.66
CA LEU A 185 1.74 11.97 -18.63
C LEU A 185 0.63 11.68 -19.63
N THR A 186 -0.60 11.83 -19.19
CA THR A 186 -1.80 11.71 -20.02
C THR A 186 -2.58 13.01 -19.94
N ASP A 187 -2.84 13.62 -21.10
CA ASP A 187 -3.67 14.83 -21.17
C ASP A 187 -5.17 14.50 -21.22
N ALA A 188 -6.00 15.54 -21.23
CA ALA A 188 -7.45 15.41 -21.25
C ALA A 188 -8.00 14.68 -22.50
N ASP A 189 -7.25 14.69 -23.61
CA ASP A 189 -7.61 13.99 -24.85
C ASP A 189 -7.15 12.52 -24.84
N GLY A 190 -6.53 12.06 -23.75
CA GLY A 190 -6.01 10.71 -23.59
C GLY A 190 -4.66 10.48 -24.30
N LYS A 191 -4.02 11.54 -24.80
CA LYS A 191 -2.71 11.42 -25.44
C LYS A 191 -1.64 11.26 -24.37
N THR A 192 -0.80 10.24 -24.54
CA THR A 192 0.29 9.93 -23.62
C THR A 192 1.63 10.49 -24.10
N GLN A 193 2.47 10.89 -23.15
CA GLN A 193 3.85 11.27 -23.38
C GLN A 193 4.72 10.91 -22.17
N LYS A 194 6.05 10.89 -22.34
CA LYS A 194 6.97 10.67 -21.22
C LYS A 194 6.82 11.80 -20.20
N GLY A 195 6.74 11.43 -18.93
CA GLY A 195 6.68 12.36 -17.81
C GLY A 195 8.04 12.71 -17.21
N PRO A 196 8.05 13.57 -16.18
CA PRO A 196 9.24 13.91 -15.41
C PRO A 196 9.70 12.72 -14.56
N LEU A 197 11.01 12.58 -14.34
CA LEU A 197 11.54 11.63 -13.36
C LEU A 197 11.05 12.02 -11.97
N VAL A 198 10.51 11.08 -11.21
CA VAL A 198 10.19 11.32 -9.79
C VAL A 198 11.17 10.55 -8.93
N VAL A 199 11.85 11.23 -8.01
CA VAL A 199 12.74 10.58 -7.05
C VAL A 199 12.28 10.94 -5.65
N ILE A 200 11.93 9.92 -4.86
CA ILE A 200 11.68 10.04 -3.43
C ILE A 200 12.96 9.61 -2.71
N TYR A 201 13.55 10.48 -1.89
CA TYR A 201 14.84 10.21 -1.25
C TYR A 201 14.86 10.53 0.24
N GLY A 202 13.68 10.77 0.81
CA GLY A 202 13.50 10.93 2.25
C GLY A 202 12.07 11.30 2.60
N ASN A 203 11.80 11.42 3.90
CA ASN A 203 10.49 11.85 4.35
C ASN A 203 10.29 13.33 3.98
N TYR A 204 9.27 13.64 3.18
CA TYR A 204 9.04 14.98 2.63
C TYR A 204 10.23 15.52 1.83
N LYS A 205 10.96 14.63 1.17
CA LYS A 205 12.06 14.97 0.26
C LYS A 205 11.86 14.23 -1.04
N PHE A 206 11.58 14.98 -2.09
CA PHE A 206 11.44 14.44 -3.43
C PHE A 206 11.84 15.45 -4.50
N SER A 207 12.12 14.94 -5.68
CA SER A 207 12.34 15.75 -6.87
C SER A 207 11.45 15.29 -8.03
N LEU A 208 11.15 16.26 -8.90
CA LEU A 208 10.44 16.07 -10.15
C LEU A 208 11.34 16.66 -11.26
N ASP A 209 12.12 15.80 -11.91
CA ASP A 209 13.33 16.19 -12.65
C ASP A 209 14.25 17.10 -11.81
N HIS A 210 14.28 18.40 -12.11
CA HIS A 210 15.08 19.40 -11.42
C HIS A 210 14.32 20.16 -10.33
N ASP A 211 12.99 20.06 -10.30
CA ASP A 211 12.16 20.72 -9.30
C ASP A 211 12.30 19.97 -7.97
N MET A 212 12.51 20.69 -6.88
CA MET A 212 12.69 20.11 -5.53
C MET A 212 11.74 20.81 -4.55
N PRO A 213 10.45 20.45 -4.56
CA PRO A 213 9.49 21.13 -3.71
C PRO A 213 9.76 20.87 -2.23
N ASP A 214 9.65 21.92 -1.40
CA ASP A 214 9.90 21.83 0.04
C ASP A 214 8.65 22.14 0.90
N ARG A 215 8.70 21.73 2.17
CA ARG A 215 7.59 21.88 3.12
C ARG A 215 7.17 23.34 3.36
N HIS A 216 8.11 24.28 3.35
CA HIS A 216 7.86 25.65 3.73
C HIS A 216 7.40 26.50 2.55
N MET A 217 8.11 26.43 1.42
CA MET A 217 7.80 27.22 0.23
C MET A 217 6.63 26.62 -0.55
N ASN A 218 6.70 25.33 -0.86
CA ASN A 218 5.73 24.65 -1.71
C ASN A 218 4.57 24.01 -0.92
N LYS A 219 4.52 24.23 0.40
CA LYS A 219 3.50 23.62 1.28
C LYS A 219 3.44 22.10 1.10
N LEU A 220 4.61 21.46 0.92
CA LEU A 220 4.68 20.02 0.72
C LEU A 220 4.03 19.29 1.90
N GLN A 221 3.02 18.50 1.60
CA GLN A 221 2.29 17.67 2.56
C GLN A 221 2.23 16.24 2.06
N TYR A 222 2.29 15.31 3.00
CA TYR A 222 2.15 13.89 2.74
C TYR A 222 1.28 13.32 3.83
N ASP A 223 0.13 12.80 3.43
CA ASP A 223 -0.85 12.21 4.32
C ASP A 223 -1.72 11.21 3.56
N ASN A 224 -2.11 10.12 4.22
CA ASN A 224 -2.92 9.04 3.65
C ASN A 224 -2.44 8.56 2.26
N SER A 225 -1.13 8.35 2.09
CA SER A 225 -0.49 8.00 0.82
C SER A 225 -0.59 9.05 -0.29
N VAL A 226 -1.01 10.28 0.03
CA VAL A 226 -1.13 11.39 -0.91
C VAL A 226 -0.07 12.45 -0.62
N LEU A 227 0.83 12.64 -1.58
CA LEU A 227 1.76 13.77 -1.64
C LEU A 227 1.10 14.93 -2.36
N THR A 228 1.08 16.12 -1.74
CA THR A 228 0.61 17.36 -2.38
C THR A 228 1.62 18.47 -2.22
N TRP A 229 1.74 19.32 -3.24
CA TRP A 229 2.56 20.52 -3.20
C TRP A 229 2.01 21.59 -4.14
N GLN A 230 2.44 22.82 -3.89
CA GLN A 230 2.12 24.00 -4.67
C GLN A 230 3.33 24.41 -5.51
N ALA A 231 3.07 24.89 -6.72
CA ALA A 231 4.07 25.59 -7.50
C ALA A 231 4.50 26.89 -6.82
N ASP A 232 5.70 27.34 -7.16
CA ASP A 232 6.21 28.66 -6.81
C ASP A 232 7.14 29.17 -7.93
N MET A 233 8.03 30.11 -7.61
CA MET A 233 8.96 30.68 -8.59
C MET A 233 10.05 29.69 -9.05
N LEU A 234 10.28 28.61 -8.29
CA LEU A 234 11.34 27.61 -8.55
C LEU A 234 10.76 26.24 -8.92
N VAL A 235 9.51 25.98 -8.57
CA VAL A 235 8.77 24.75 -8.86
C VAL A 235 7.65 25.03 -9.83
N LYS A 236 7.72 24.40 -11.00
CA LYS A 236 6.88 24.72 -12.16
C LYS A 236 5.44 24.22 -12.04
N TYR A 237 5.25 23.12 -11.31
CA TYR A 237 3.98 22.41 -11.22
C TYR A 237 3.50 22.38 -9.77
N ALA A 238 2.21 22.62 -9.55
CA ALA A 238 1.55 22.08 -8.37
C ALA A 238 1.20 20.63 -8.66
N GLY A 239 1.11 19.78 -7.64
CA GLY A 239 0.80 18.38 -7.90
C GLY A 239 0.17 17.66 -6.72
N LYS A 240 -0.44 16.53 -7.09
CA LYS A 240 -1.01 15.55 -6.17
C LYS A 240 -0.60 14.17 -6.67
N LEU A 241 0.22 13.44 -5.93
CA LEU A 241 0.58 12.06 -6.22
C LEU A 241 0.00 11.16 -5.14
N THR A 242 -0.74 10.14 -5.54
CA THR A 242 -1.22 9.08 -4.67
C THR A 242 -0.35 7.85 -4.87
N PHE A 243 0.33 7.42 -3.83
CA PHE A 243 1.19 6.23 -3.83
C PHE A 243 0.37 4.98 -3.55
N SER A 244 0.73 3.88 -4.19
CA SER A 244 0.06 2.58 -4.09
C SER A 244 1.01 1.45 -4.43
N GLU A 245 0.63 0.21 -4.12
CA GLU A 245 1.42 -0.97 -4.43
C GLU A 245 0.66 -1.94 -5.33
N ILE A 246 1.30 -2.33 -6.43
CA ILE A 246 0.83 -3.43 -7.26
C ILE A 246 1.42 -4.72 -6.67
N THR A 247 0.62 -5.45 -5.93
CA THR A 247 1.02 -6.69 -5.23
C THR A 247 1.02 -7.89 -6.15
N LEU A 248 0.13 -7.90 -7.15
CA LEU A 248 -0.01 -8.99 -8.10
C LEU A 248 0.22 -8.52 -9.54
N ALA A 249 0.90 -9.37 -10.30
CA ALA A 249 0.99 -9.20 -11.74
C ALA A 249 -0.42 -9.26 -12.35
N THR A 250 -0.68 -8.38 -13.29
CA THR A 250 -1.92 -8.35 -14.07
C THR A 250 -1.79 -9.22 -15.32
N ALA A 251 -2.90 -9.51 -15.98
CA ALA A 251 -2.87 -10.26 -17.24
C ALA A 251 -2.13 -9.53 -18.37
N GLN A 252 -2.01 -8.20 -18.27
CA GLN A 252 -1.41 -7.34 -19.30
C GLN A 252 0.02 -6.89 -18.95
N ASP A 253 0.43 -7.10 -17.70
CA ASP A 253 1.66 -6.52 -17.19
C ASP A 253 2.16 -7.28 -15.94
N ALA A 254 3.40 -7.74 -16.02
CA ALA A 254 4.07 -8.52 -14.99
C ALA A 254 4.65 -7.67 -13.85
N TYR A 255 4.56 -6.35 -13.92
CA TYR A 255 5.10 -5.47 -12.89
C TYR A 255 4.41 -5.69 -11.53
N THR A 256 5.22 -5.82 -10.48
CA THR A 256 4.79 -5.77 -9.08
C THR A 256 5.73 -4.86 -8.30
N GLY A 257 5.18 -4.05 -7.41
CA GLY A 257 5.93 -3.12 -6.58
C GLY A 257 5.27 -1.74 -6.46
N PRO A 258 6.01 -0.76 -5.91
CA PRO A 258 5.50 0.59 -5.70
C PRO A 258 5.14 1.30 -7.00
N PHE A 259 4.06 2.07 -6.93
CA PHE A 259 3.48 2.81 -8.03
C PHE A 259 2.92 4.13 -7.49
N PHE A 260 2.77 5.13 -8.35
CA PHE A 260 1.92 6.27 -8.05
C PHE A 260 1.05 6.63 -9.25
N SER A 261 -0.10 7.23 -8.94
CA SER A 261 -0.96 7.92 -9.90
C SER A 261 -1.30 9.30 -9.34
N GLY A 262 -1.51 10.30 -10.19
CA GLY A 262 -1.75 11.63 -9.70
C GLY A 262 -1.96 12.66 -10.80
N THR A 263 -1.84 13.93 -10.43
CA THR A 263 -1.96 15.06 -11.33
C THR A 263 -0.82 16.06 -11.16
N LEU A 264 -0.47 16.71 -12.25
CA LEU A 264 0.36 17.90 -12.30
C LEU A 264 -0.44 19.04 -12.90
N THR A 265 -0.47 20.19 -12.21
CA THR A 265 -1.14 21.41 -12.65
C THR A 265 -0.10 22.48 -12.96
N TYR A 266 -0.13 23.00 -14.18
CA TYR A 266 0.77 24.06 -14.64
C TYR A 266 0.38 25.38 -13.97
N ALA A 267 1.30 25.97 -13.20
CA ALA A 267 1.05 27.25 -12.53
C ALA A 267 1.29 28.46 -13.44
N GLU A 268 2.05 28.27 -14.51
CA GLU A 268 2.37 29.27 -15.52
C GLU A 268 2.32 28.64 -16.93
N ASP A 269 2.26 29.49 -17.95
CA ASP A 269 2.36 29.05 -19.35
C ASP A 269 3.72 28.38 -19.61
N ASP A 270 3.70 27.18 -20.18
CA ASP A 270 4.89 26.48 -20.66
C ASP A 270 4.91 26.46 -22.19
N PRO A 271 5.55 27.47 -22.82
CA PRO A 271 5.60 27.56 -24.27
C PRO A 271 6.43 26.45 -24.92
N ILE A 272 7.33 25.79 -24.18
CA ILE A 272 8.17 24.71 -24.73
C ILE A 272 7.31 23.48 -24.99
N ASN A 273 6.43 23.13 -24.05
CA ASN A 273 5.54 21.97 -24.16
C ASN A 273 4.12 22.34 -24.62
N ASN A 274 3.89 23.60 -25.01
CA ASN A 274 2.59 24.14 -25.43
C ASN A 274 1.48 23.88 -24.39
N ARG A 275 1.77 24.16 -23.12
CA ARG A 275 0.81 24.06 -22.01
C ARG A 275 0.47 25.43 -21.46
N LYS A 276 -0.76 25.58 -20.98
CA LYS A 276 -1.29 26.81 -20.39
C LYS A 276 -1.36 26.74 -18.88
N GLN A 277 -1.30 27.90 -18.24
CA GLN A 277 -1.64 28.01 -16.83
C GLN A 277 -3.01 27.36 -16.56
N GLY A 278 -3.06 26.48 -15.57
CA GLY A 278 -4.25 25.73 -15.18
C GLY A 278 -4.42 24.39 -15.91
N ASP A 279 -3.61 24.07 -16.92
CA ASP A 279 -3.64 22.75 -17.55
C ASP A 279 -3.31 21.68 -16.50
N VAL A 280 -4.15 20.64 -16.44
CA VAL A 280 -3.99 19.49 -15.55
C VAL A 280 -3.64 18.26 -16.39
N LEU A 281 -2.51 17.63 -16.08
CA LEU A 281 -2.10 16.36 -16.68
C LEU A 281 -2.21 15.27 -15.64
N GLN A 282 -2.74 14.11 -16.03
CA GLN A 282 -2.60 12.90 -15.23
C GLN A 282 -1.16 12.41 -15.33
N ILE A 283 -0.58 11.96 -14.23
CA ILE A 283 0.74 11.36 -14.19
C ILE A 283 0.66 9.99 -13.51
N THR A 284 1.37 9.02 -14.06
CA THR A 284 1.59 7.73 -13.40
C THR A 284 3.07 7.42 -13.40
N GLY A 285 3.54 6.60 -12.46
CA GLY A 285 4.94 6.20 -12.38
C GLY A 285 5.12 4.91 -11.60
N ARG A 286 6.11 4.11 -12.03
CA ARG A 286 6.48 2.84 -11.40
C ARG A 286 7.89 2.92 -10.88
N LEU A 287 8.13 2.32 -9.72
CA LEU A 287 9.45 2.24 -9.16
C LEU A 287 10.35 1.39 -10.07
N HIS A 288 11.56 1.88 -10.29
CA HIS A 288 12.58 1.18 -11.07
C HIS A 288 13.94 1.29 -10.37
N GLU A 289 14.88 0.44 -10.77
CA GLU A 289 16.27 0.58 -10.35
C GLU A 289 16.85 1.86 -10.96
N LEU A 290 17.61 2.61 -10.15
CA LEU A 290 18.34 3.78 -10.63
C LEU A 290 19.43 3.36 -11.62
N SER A 291 19.34 3.84 -12.84
CA SER A 291 20.45 3.73 -13.78
C SER A 291 21.57 4.70 -13.40
N SER A 292 22.80 4.40 -13.83
CA SER A 292 23.93 5.34 -13.67
C SER A 292 23.68 6.69 -14.36
N ASP A 293 22.87 6.72 -15.42
CA ASP A 293 22.47 7.95 -16.11
C ASP A 293 21.55 8.82 -15.22
N ASP A 294 20.53 8.22 -14.63
CA ASP A 294 19.59 8.91 -13.73
C ASP A 294 20.32 9.51 -12.53
N ILE A 295 21.28 8.75 -11.98
CA ILE A 295 22.18 9.21 -10.91
C ILE A 295 22.95 10.46 -11.32
N SER A 296 23.57 10.44 -12.50
CA SER A 296 24.51 11.48 -12.92
C SER A 296 23.85 12.79 -13.40
N HIS A 297 22.61 12.73 -13.87
CA HIS A 297 21.96 13.87 -14.52
C HIS A 297 20.69 14.35 -13.85
N ARG A 298 20.09 13.56 -12.94
CA ARG A 298 18.72 13.82 -12.47
C ARG A 298 18.54 13.67 -10.96
N LEU A 299 19.60 13.37 -10.21
CA LEU A 299 19.60 13.50 -8.75
C LEU A 299 19.97 14.93 -8.32
N PRO A 300 19.43 15.42 -7.19
CA PRO A 300 19.94 16.64 -6.57
C PRO A 300 21.44 16.53 -6.31
N ALA A 301 22.21 17.57 -6.65
CA ALA A 301 23.68 17.54 -6.61
C ALA A 301 24.30 17.23 -5.22
N ASN A 302 23.50 17.34 -4.15
CA ASN A 302 23.93 17.12 -2.77
C ASN A 302 23.60 15.71 -2.24
N GLU A 303 22.91 14.87 -3.01
CA GLU A 303 22.49 13.53 -2.57
C GLU A 303 23.51 12.46 -2.98
N ASP A 304 23.78 11.49 -2.09
CA ASP A 304 24.69 10.38 -2.36
C ASP A 304 23.96 9.25 -3.13
N PRO A 305 24.36 8.97 -4.39
CA PRO A 305 23.73 7.92 -5.17
C PRO A 305 23.91 6.51 -4.58
N SER A 306 25.01 6.28 -3.86
CA SER A 306 25.27 5.01 -3.18
C SER A 306 24.26 4.79 -2.05
N LEU A 307 23.98 5.84 -1.27
CA LEU A 307 22.98 5.81 -0.21
C LEU A 307 21.59 5.52 -0.80
N LEU A 308 21.22 6.19 -1.89
CA LEU A 308 19.93 5.98 -2.56
C LEU A 308 19.78 4.54 -3.10
N SER A 309 20.85 3.97 -3.66
CA SER A 309 20.88 2.56 -4.06
C SER A 309 20.68 1.61 -2.88
N GLN A 310 21.31 1.87 -1.73
CA GLN A 310 21.12 1.07 -0.51
C GLN A 310 19.69 1.16 0.01
N ILE A 311 19.09 2.36 0.00
CA ILE A 311 17.68 2.58 0.39
C ILE A 311 16.74 1.77 -0.47
N LEU A 312 16.93 1.81 -1.79
CA LEU A 312 16.13 1.04 -2.75
C LEU A 312 16.17 -0.45 -2.45
N LYS A 313 17.37 -1.02 -2.29
CA LYS A 313 17.54 -2.44 -1.95
C LYS A 313 16.86 -2.78 -0.62
N TRP A 314 16.97 -1.90 0.37
CA TRP A 314 16.35 -2.09 1.68
C TRP A 314 14.82 -2.10 1.63
N ILE A 315 14.24 -1.13 0.93
CA ILE A 315 12.77 -1.02 0.76
C ILE A 315 12.26 -2.21 -0.06
N ASN A 316 12.92 -2.56 -1.16
CA ASN A 316 12.53 -3.71 -1.96
C ASN A 316 12.50 -4.99 -1.13
N TYR A 317 13.51 -5.19 -0.28
CA TYR A 317 13.49 -6.28 0.68
C TYR A 317 12.28 -6.18 1.62
N ALA A 318 11.96 -4.98 2.14
CA ALA A 318 10.81 -4.74 3.06
C ALA A 318 9.47 -5.08 2.44
N LEU A 319 9.27 -4.65 1.20
CA LEU A 319 8.04 -4.91 0.46
C LEU A 319 7.85 -6.40 0.18
N LEU A 320 8.92 -7.16 -0.07
CA LEU A 320 8.83 -8.61 -0.26
C LEU A 320 8.38 -9.34 1.02
N GLY A 321 8.86 -8.92 2.19
CA GLY A 321 8.40 -9.49 3.47
C GLY A 321 6.97 -9.11 3.79
N MET A 322 6.59 -7.86 3.51
CA MET A 322 5.21 -7.42 3.59
C MET A 322 4.31 -8.24 2.67
N PHE A 323 4.72 -8.50 1.44
CA PHE A 323 3.94 -9.32 0.51
C PHE A 323 3.72 -10.73 1.06
N ILE A 324 4.77 -11.39 1.57
CA ILE A 324 4.64 -12.69 2.25
C ILE A 324 3.67 -12.59 3.44
N LEU A 325 3.79 -11.54 4.25
CA LEU A 325 2.92 -11.32 5.40
C LEU A 325 1.44 -11.15 4.98
N LYS A 326 1.16 -10.38 3.94
CA LYS A 326 -0.20 -10.21 3.36
C LYS A 326 -0.78 -11.55 2.90
N MET A 327 0.04 -12.40 2.29
CA MET A 327 -0.38 -13.74 1.87
C MET A 327 -0.67 -14.67 3.07
N LEU A 328 0.10 -14.54 4.16
CA LEU A 328 -0.17 -15.28 5.40
C LEU A 328 -1.42 -14.76 6.14
N VAL A 329 -1.69 -13.46 6.05
CA VAL A 329 -2.94 -12.85 6.55
C VAL A 329 -4.13 -13.42 5.76
N SER A 330 -4.01 -13.60 4.45
CA SER A 330 -5.12 -14.02 3.60
C SER A 330 -5.53 -15.49 3.73
N ILE A 331 -4.63 -16.37 4.15
CA ILE A 331 -4.97 -17.76 4.51
C ILE A 331 -5.67 -17.85 5.88
N GLY A 332 -5.53 -16.81 6.72
CA GLY A 332 -6.18 -16.69 8.03
C GLY A 332 -5.69 -17.67 9.09
N LYS A 333 -6.31 -17.62 10.27
CA LYS A 333 -5.93 -18.42 11.45
C LYS A 333 -6.22 -19.93 11.31
N LYS A 334 -6.96 -20.35 10.29
CA LYS A 334 -7.28 -21.77 10.04
C LYS A 334 -6.02 -22.59 9.77
N TYR A 335 -5.03 -22.00 9.10
CA TYR A 335 -3.80 -22.68 8.70
C TYR A 335 -2.62 -22.15 9.51
N THR A 336 -1.82 -23.07 10.05
CA THR A 336 -0.63 -22.75 10.83
C THR A 336 0.65 -22.76 10.00
N SER A 337 0.64 -23.37 8.82
CA SER A 337 1.73 -23.31 7.86
C SER A 337 1.17 -23.22 6.44
N PHE A 338 1.96 -22.67 5.52
CA PHE A 338 1.54 -22.60 4.12
C PHE A 338 1.35 -23.97 3.48
N LYS A 339 2.18 -24.94 3.86
CA LYS A 339 2.08 -26.32 3.36
C LYS A 339 0.73 -26.96 3.67
N ASP A 340 0.16 -26.66 4.84
CA ASP A 340 -1.18 -27.14 5.21
C ASP A 340 -2.26 -26.50 4.34
N PHE A 341 -2.10 -25.22 4.00
CA PHE A 341 -3.00 -24.52 3.07
C PHE A 341 -2.85 -25.02 1.63
N GLU A 342 -1.62 -25.26 1.16
CA GLU A 342 -1.32 -25.76 -0.19
C GLU A 342 -2.00 -27.11 -0.44
N ALA A 343 -2.01 -27.99 0.58
CA ALA A 343 -2.71 -29.28 0.49
C ALA A 343 -4.24 -29.14 0.28
N ASP A 344 -4.82 -28.02 0.73
CA ASP A 344 -6.25 -27.73 0.70
C ASP A 344 -6.65 -26.73 -0.40
N SER A 345 -5.72 -26.20 -1.19
CA SER A 345 -5.93 -25.13 -2.20
C SER A 345 -5.45 -25.54 -3.61
N ASP A 346 -5.57 -24.61 -4.58
CA ASP A 346 -5.09 -24.80 -5.95
C ASP A 346 -3.65 -24.31 -6.17
N GLU A 347 -3.01 -24.77 -7.27
CA GLU A 347 -1.59 -24.47 -7.56
C GLU A 347 -1.33 -22.95 -7.74
N ALA A 348 -2.33 -22.18 -8.17
CA ALA A 348 -2.16 -20.77 -8.55
C ALA A 348 -1.77 -19.85 -7.39
N PHE A 349 -2.26 -20.10 -6.17
CA PHE A 349 -1.84 -19.33 -5.00
C PHE A 349 -0.43 -19.75 -4.52
N GLY A 350 -0.10 -21.04 -4.64
CA GLY A 350 1.22 -21.60 -4.37
C GLY A 350 2.32 -20.97 -5.21
N ASP A 351 2.09 -20.83 -6.51
CA ASP A 351 3.05 -20.23 -7.45
C ASP A 351 3.45 -18.81 -7.05
N LYS A 352 2.46 -17.97 -6.68
CA LYS A 352 2.69 -16.58 -6.25
C LYS A 352 3.57 -16.50 -5.02
N LEU A 353 3.33 -17.38 -4.05
CA LEU A 353 4.08 -17.37 -2.80
C LEU A 353 5.49 -17.95 -2.98
N SER A 354 5.64 -18.96 -3.85
CA SER A 354 6.94 -19.50 -4.24
C SER A 354 7.81 -18.44 -4.92
N ASP A 355 7.22 -17.66 -5.84
CA ASP A 355 7.90 -16.51 -6.47
C ASP A 355 8.35 -15.47 -5.44
N ALA A 356 7.44 -15.07 -4.54
CA ALA A 356 7.76 -14.11 -3.49
C ALA A 356 8.87 -14.60 -2.53
N SER A 357 8.83 -15.88 -2.16
CA SER A 357 9.88 -16.52 -1.35
C SER A 357 11.23 -16.47 -2.07
N SER A 358 11.25 -16.81 -3.37
CA SER A 358 12.46 -16.78 -4.19
C SER A 358 13.03 -15.36 -4.34
N ARG A 359 12.15 -14.37 -4.53
CA ARG A 359 12.53 -12.95 -4.59
C ARG A 359 13.05 -12.45 -3.25
N ALA A 360 12.45 -12.86 -2.13
CA ALA A 360 12.92 -12.51 -0.79
C ALA A 360 14.32 -13.09 -0.52
N GLU A 361 14.63 -14.30 -1.01
CA GLU A 361 15.98 -14.86 -0.93
C GLU A 361 17.01 -14.05 -1.75
N GLN A 362 16.62 -13.56 -2.92
CA GLN A 362 17.48 -12.68 -3.70
C GLN A 362 17.68 -11.34 -2.99
N GLY A 363 16.61 -10.71 -2.51
CA GLY A 363 16.68 -9.45 -1.76
C GLY A 363 17.53 -9.57 -0.49
N ALA A 364 17.50 -10.72 0.19
CA ALA A 364 18.35 -10.99 1.35
C ALA A 364 19.84 -10.92 0.99
N LYS A 365 20.24 -11.49 -0.16
CA LYS A 365 21.61 -11.41 -0.68
C LYS A 365 21.98 -9.97 -1.06
N ASP A 366 21.07 -9.26 -1.70
CA ASP A 366 21.30 -7.88 -2.13
C ASP A 366 21.55 -6.93 -0.96
N ILE A 367 21.04 -7.27 0.24
CA ILE A 367 21.27 -6.53 1.48
C ILE A 367 22.33 -7.16 2.40
N GLU A 368 23.03 -8.22 2.00
CA GLU A 368 24.11 -8.81 2.81
C GLU A 368 25.26 -7.81 3.01
N GLU A 369 25.59 -7.08 1.95
CA GLU A 369 26.64 -6.04 1.94
C GLU A 369 26.21 -4.77 2.69
N ILE A 370 24.91 -4.61 2.95
CA ILE A 370 24.35 -3.49 3.72
C ILE A 370 24.50 -3.81 5.21
N GLY A 371 25.62 -3.37 5.80
CA GLY A 371 25.96 -3.65 7.20
C GLY A 371 25.00 -2.99 8.20
N GLU A 372 24.59 -1.75 7.94
CA GLU A 372 23.61 -1.01 8.73
C GLU A 372 22.48 -0.49 7.84
N SER A 373 21.27 -0.38 8.40
CA SER A 373 20.14 0.20 7.66
C SER A 373 20.50 1.59 7.13
N PRO A 374 20.31 1.86 5.83
CA PRO A 374 20.61 3.17 5.24
C PRO A 374 19.71 4.28 5.81
N PHE A 375 18.55 3.90 6.37
CA PHE A 375 17.65 4.81 7.04
C PHE A 375 18.24 5.42 8.31
N ARG A 376 19.24 4.78 8.94
CA ARG A 376 19.98 5.40 10.06
C ARG A 376 20.74 6.66 9.63
N GLN A 377 21.19 6.71 8.38
CA GLN A 377 22.03 7.79 7.85
C GLN A 377 21.22 8.94 7.28
N LEU A 378 20.01 8.67 6.79
CA LEU A 378 19.11 9.66 6.20
C LEU A 378 18.50 10.66 7.20
N ASP A 379 18.94 10.62 8.46
CA ASP A 379 18.12 11.07 9.57
C ASP A 379 16.75 10.40 9.48
N PHE A 380 16.59 9.21 10.08
CA PHE A 380 15.27 8.67 10.40
C PHE A 380 14.52 9.52 11.45
N LYS A 381 14.74 10.83 11.44
CA LYS A 381 13.93 11.88 12.06
C LYS A 381 12.63 11.95 11.26
N GLY A 382 11.78 10.98 11.52
CA GLY A 382 10.56 10.76 10.76
C GLY A 382 9.79 9.50 11.14
N SER A 383 10.29 8.68 12.07
CA SER A 383 9.43 7.73 12.80
C SER A 383 9.53 7.83 14.32
N ASP A 384 10.23 8.84 14.83
CA ASP A 384 10.34 9.16 16.26
C ASP A 384 10.46 10.68 16.38
N MET A 385 9.40 11.39 15.99
CA MET A 385 9.44 12.86 16.04
C MET A 385 9.62 13.34 17.49
N LEU A 386 9.12 12.57 18.46
CA LEU A 386 9.44 12.70 19.88
C LEU A 386 10.91 12.43 20.23
N LYS A 387 11.47 11.25 19.90
CA LYS A 387 12.83 10.91 20.36
C LYS A 387 13.88 11.79 19.71
N ASP A 388 13.62 12.32 18.51
CA ASP A 388 14.47 13.31 17.87
C ASP A 388 14.47 14.66 18.61
N LEU A 389 13.30 15.15 18.99
CA LEU A 389 13.20 16.38 19.76
C LEU A 389 13.78 16.23 21.17
N GLU A 390 13.58 15.07 21.82
CA GLU A 390 14.21 14.70 23.09
C GLU A 390 15.74 14.63 22.98
N TYR A 391 16.26 14.03 21.91
CA TYR A 391 17.70 13.98 21.65
C TYR A 391 18.28 15.37 21.34
N LYS A 392 17.64 16.16 20.48
CA LYS A 392 18.04 17.56 20.19
C LYS A 392 18.06 18.40 21.47
N LYS A 393 17.04 18.27 22.33
CA LYS A 393 17.01 18.92 23.65
C LYS A 393 18.18 18.49 24.53
N SER A 394 18.55 17.19 24.51
CA SER A 394 19.65 16.65 25.32
C SER A 394 21.04 17.18 24.94
N ILE A 395 21.21 17.68 23.72
CA ILE A 395 22.48 18.21 23.20
C ILE A 395 22.47 19.72 22.93
N ALA A 396 21.31 20.38 23.03
CA ALA A 396 21.16 21.81 22.75
C ALA A 396 21.58 22.72 23.92
N PRO A 397 22.05 23.95 23.64
CA PRO A 397 22.26 24.99 24.66
C PRO A 397 20.97 25.28 25.44
N VAL A 398 21.09 25.64 26.73
CA VAL A 398 19.96 25.88 27.65
C VAL A 398 18.92 26.87 27.07
N GLU A 399 19.38 27.81 26.27
CA GLU A 399 18.59 28.87 25.62
C GLU A 399 17.63 28.34 24.55
N GLU A 400 17.95 27.20 23.92
CA GLU A 400 17.16 26.57 22.85
C GLU A 400 16.28 25.41 23.38
N GLN A 401 16.58 24.90 24.58
CA GLN A 401 15.85 23.76 25.17
C GLN A 401 14.37 24.06 25.40
N ALA A 402 14.00 25.29 25.76
CA ALA A 402 12.60 25.66 26.00
C ALA A 402 11.75 25.65 24.71
N ALA A 403 12.34 26.05 23.57
CA ALA A 403 11.66 25.99 22.27
C ALA A 403 11.52 24.55 21.77
N LEU A 404 12.55 23.72 21.99
CA LEU A 404 12.50 22.29 21.68
C LEU A 404 11.50 21.57 22.58
N GLU A 405 11.37 21.93 23.85
CA GLU A 405 10.41 21.35 24.78
C GLU A 405 8.96 21.70 24.43
N GLN A 406 8.74 22.90 23.89
CA GLN A 406 7.45 23.26 23.29
C GLN A 406 7.16 22.46 22.02
N GLN A 407 8.16 22.24 21.15
CA GLN A 407 7.99 21.37 19.98
C GLN A 407 7.76 19.90 20.37
N ILE A 408 8.40 19.39 21.44
CA ILE A 408 8.13 18.04 21.98
C ILE A 408 6.68 17.96 22.41
N ALA A 409 6.19 18.96 23.16
CA ALA A 409 4.82 18.97 23.64
C ALA A 409 3.80 19.11 22.50
N GLU A 410 4.07 19.96 21.50
CA GLU A 410 3.24 20.12 20.30
C GLU A 410 3.22 18.85 19.46
N GLN A 411 4.35 18.16 19.36
CA GLN A 411 4.44 16.89 18.64
C GLN A 411 3.85 15.72 19.42
N GLN A 412 4.01 15.68 20.75
CA GLN A 412 3.28 14.77 21.64
C GLN A 412 1.79 15.00 21.53
N THR A 413 1.36 16.26 21.39
CA THR A 413 -0.05 16.60 21.19
C THR A 413 -0.51 16.23 19.79
N SER A 414 0.32 16.40 18.76
CA SER A 414 0.01 15.94 17.39
C SER A 414 0.02 14.42 17.23
N GLU A 415 0.87 13.70 17.96
CA GLU A 415 0.90 12.24 18.04
C GLU A 415 -0.29 11.74 18.87
N ASN A 416 -0.58 12.38 20.00
CA ASN A 416 -1.80 12.11 20.75
C ASN A 416 -3.07 12.51 20.00
N ASP A 417 -3.08 13.55 19.16
CA ASP A 417 -4.21 13.94 18.30
C ASP A 417 -4.29 13.04 17.05
N PHE A 418 -3.19 12.36 16.68
CA PHE A 418 -3.16 11.29 15.68
C PHE A 418 -3.64 9.95 16.28
N ASP A 419 -3.37 9.69 17.56
CA ASP A 419 -3.82 8.53 18.34
C ASP A 419 -5.22 8.72 18.97
N GLN A 420 -5.68 9.98 19.13
CA GLN A 420 -7.01 10.41 19.62
C GLN A 420 -7.85 11.10 18.55
N GLN A 421 -7.37 11.16 17.30
CA GLN A 421 -8.32 11.18 16.21
C GLN A 421 -9.26 10.02 16.52
N PRO A 422 -10.58 10.26 16.70
CA PRO A 422 -11.49 9.17 16.55
C PRO A 422 -11.00 8.52 15.26
N GLU A 423 -10.84 7.19 15.27
CA GLU A 423 -11.15 6.47 14.06
C GLU A 423 -12.29 7.31 13.45
N GLN A 424 -12.09 7.88 12.26
CA GLN A 424 -13.21 7.69 11.37
C GLN A 424 -13.37 6.20 11.51
N GLU A 425 -14.36 5.80 12.32
CA GLU A 425 -15.06 4.57 12.10
C GLU A 425 -15.03 4.59 10.58
N ALA A 426 -14.31 3.63 10.01
CA ALA A 426 -14.84 3.04 8.82
C ALA A 426 -16.25 2.67 9.29
N ASP A 427 -17.13 3.66 9.23
CA ASP A 427 -18.53 3.48 9.16
C ASP A 427 -18.56 2.37 8.13
N PRO A 428 -19.19 1.23 8.41
CA PRO A 428 -19.46 0.29 7.34
C PRO A 428 -20.03 1.05 6.11
N GLU A 429 -20.62 2.24 6.31
CA GLU A 429 -21.01 3.22 5.30
C GLU A 429 -19.87 4.11 4.69
N GLY A 430 -18.74 4.29 5.38
CA GLY A 430 -17.58 5.14 5.02
C GLY A 430 -16.46 4.42 4.24
N GLU A 431 -16.43 3.09 4.24
CA GLU A 431 -15.77 2.32 3.17
C GLU A 431 -16.68 2.42 1.93
N GLY A 432 -16.72 3.54 1.21
CA GLY A 432 -17.69 3.79 0.13
C GLY A 432 -17.91 2.60 -0.85
N TRP A 433 -16.90 1.77 -1.06
CA TRP A 433 -17.00 0.52 -1.83
C TRP A 433 -17.75 -0.64 -1.15
N ALA A 434 -17.84 -0.69 0.17
CA ALA A 434 -18.61 -1.67 0.95
C ALA A 434 -20.07 -1.22 1.13
N SER A 435 -20.31 0.10 1.20
CA SER A 435 -21.61 0.70 1.46
C SER A 435 -22.49 0.84 0.21
N ASP A 436 -21.86 1.09 -0.96
CA ASP A 436 -22.51 1.08 -2.27
C ASP A 436 -23.08 -0.30 -2.68
N LEU A 437 -22.87 -1.33 -1.84
CA LEU A 437 -23.15 -2.71 -2.17
C LEU A 437 -24.53 -3.20 -1.75
N GLU A 438 -25.25 -2.57 -0.81
CA GLU A 438 -26.46 -3.18 -0.19
C GLU A 438 -27.46 -3.71 -1.23
N ASP A 439 -27.68 -2.98 -2.32
CA ASP A 439 -28.60 -3.36 -3.39
C ASP A 439 -28.07 -4.47 -4.33
N VAL A 440 -26.77 -4.49 -4.62
CA VAL A 440 -26.10 -5.54 -5.42
C VAL A 440 -25.98 -6.84 -4.60
N ILE A 441 -25.84 -6.69 -3.29
CA ILE A 441 -25.72 -7.73 -2.28
C ILE A 441 -27.07 -8.38 -1.95
N SER A 442 -28.16 -7.61 -1.90
CA SER A 442 -29.50 -8.10 -1.57
C SER A 442 -30.17 -8.91 -2.69
N ALA A 443 -29.58 -8.93 -3.89
CA ALA A 443 -30.06 -9.65 -5.06
C ALA A 443 -29.42 -11.06 -5.24
N LEU A 444 -28.42 -11.41 -4.41
CA LEU A 444 -27.90 -12.78 -4.22
C LEU A 444 -28.71 -13.50 -3.16
#